data_AF-A0A7S4SBY0-F1
#
_entry.id   AF-A0A7S4SBY0-F1
#
_cell.length_a   1.000
_cell.length_b   1.000
_cell.length_c   1.000
_cell.angle_alpha   90.00
_cell.angle_beta   90.00
_cell.angle_gamma   90.00
#
_symmetry.space_group_name_H-M   'P 1'
#
loop_
_entity.id
_entity.type
_entity.pdbx_description
1 polymer ?
#
loop_
_entity_poly.entity_id
_entity_poly.type
_entity_poly.pdbx_seq_one_letter_code
_entity_poly.pdbx_strand_id
1 'polypeptide(L)'
;MLRIAQASSSSVVRRHVSNQIRNMSSTAKSSPLQGDAGRLGTQIHHKMTTFLAVATPIYFLAPDDFSDGMMGKAFGSVLVLNISAHSWIGLNYVATDYVPKISKSLMGPARVASAGIGIITLLGLGKIALVGEGGIKGTLKALWTPKTEEEKESS
;
A
#
# COMPACT_ATOMS: atom_id res chain seq x y z
N MET A 1 23.29 -53.71 38.29
CA MET A 1 22.12 -52.88 38.68
C MET A 1 22.03 -51.69 37.73
N LEU A 2 20.98 -51.66 36.91
CA LEU A 2 20.72 -50.67 35.85
C LEU A 2 20.02 -49.43 36.46
N ARG A 3 20.44 -48.21 36.12
CA ARG A 3 19.64 -46.98 36.34
C ARG A 3 19.52 -46.22 35.03
N ILE A 4 18.35 -46.36 34.40
CA ILE A 4 17.88 -45.51 33.31
C ILE A 4 17.19 -44.31 33.97
N ALA A 5 17.71 -43.11 33.78
CA ALA A 5 17.02 -41.87 34.15
C ALA A 5 16.38 -41.27 32.90
N GLN A 6 15.05 -41.22 32.88
CA GLN A 6 14.24 -40.52 31.89
C GLN A 6 14.46 -39.01 32.02
N ALA A 7 14.83 -38.36 30.92
CA ALA A 7 14.83 -36.90 30.80
C ALA A 7 13.93 -36.49 29.63
N SER A 8 12.63 -36.36 29.89
CA SER A 8 11.66 -35.83 28.92
C SER A 8 10.54 -35.13 29.67
N SER A 9 10.64 -33.82 29.93
CA SER A 9 9.50 -32.92 30.25
C SER A 9 9.91 -31.45 30.42
N SER A 10 10.59 -30.82 29.44
CA SER A 10 10.98 -29.39 29.57
C SER A 10 10.65 -28.51 28.37
N SER A 11 10.16 -29.07 27.26
CA SER A 11 9.93 -28.32 26.02
C SER A 11 8.52 -27.74 25.89
N VAL A 12 7.52 -28.26 26.60
CA VAL A 12 6.12 -27.83 26.46
C VAL A 12 5.81 -26.56 27.24
N VAL A 13 6.39 -26.40 28.44
CA VAL A 13 6.12 -25.24 29.31
C VAL A 13 6.71 -23.94 28.75
N ARG A 14 7.86 -23.99 28.05
CA ARG A 14 8.47 -22.79 27.44
C ARG A 14 7.67 -22.20 26.27
N ARG A 15 6.90 -23.02 25.53
CA ARG A 15 6.10 -22.52 24.40
C ARG A 15 4.88 -21.72 24.85
N HIS A 16 4.29 -22.05 25.99
CA HIS A 16 3.11 -21.34 26.46
C HIS A 16 3.42 -19.91 26.94
N VAL A 17 4.58 -19.70 27.56
CA VAL A 17 5.01 -18.37 28.04
C VAL A 17 5.36 -17.44 26.87
N SER A 18 5.96 -17.96 25.79
CA SER A 18 6.28 -17.15 24.60
C SER A 18 5.04 -16.68 23.83
N ASN A 19 3.91 -17.38 23.94
CA ASN A 19 2.68 -16.99 23.26
C ASN A 19 1.83 -15.97 24.05
N GLN A 20 1.98 -15.90 25.39
CA GLN A 20 1.28 -14.88 26.17
C GLN A 20 1.88 -13.48 26.04
N ILE A 21 3.19 -13.35 25.82
CA ILE A 21 3.85 -12.02 25.75
C ILE A 21 3.47 -11.26 24.45
N ARG A 22 3.05 -11.95 23.38
CA ARG A 22 2.63 -11.27 22.13
C ARG A 22 1.22 -10.66 22.19
N ASN A 23 0.44 -10.95 23.22
CA ASN A 23 -0.95 -10.51 23.33
C ASN A 23 -1.16 -9.26 24.21
N MET A 24 -0.10 -8.65 24.75
CA MET A 24 -0.20 -7.42 25.54
C MET A 24 0.53 -6.23 24.88
N SER A 25 -0.02 -5.74 23.78
CA SER A 25 0.24 -4.38 23.26
C SER A 25 -0.92 -3.90 22.40
N SER A 26 -2.13 -3.89 22.96
CA SER A 26 -3.34 -3.47 22.24
C SER A 26 -4.16 -2.44 23.04
N THR A 27 -3.48 -1.49 23.69
CA THR A 27 -4.16 -0.37 24.38
C THR A 27 -3.48 0.97 24.14
N ALA A 28 -2.73 1.12 23.04
CA ALA A 28 -2.46 2.44 22.49
C ALA A 28 -3.62 2.79 21.55
N LYS A 29 -4.32 3.91 21.80
CA LYS A 29 -5.30 4.45 20.85
C LYS A 29 -4.61 4.61 19.49
N SER A 30 -4.93 3.75 18.53
CA SER A 30 -4.38 3.84 17.18
C SER A 30 -4.94 5.11 16.55
N SER A 31 -4.10 6.13 16.40
CA SER A 31 -4.50 7.31 15.63
C SER A 31 -4.69 6.90 14.16
N PRO A 32 -5.72 7.41 13.46
CA PRO A 32 -5.90 7.17 12.03
C PRO A 32 -4.67 7.56 11.17
N LEU A 33 -3.80 8.44 11.69
CA LEU A 33 -2.52 8.81 11.06
C LEU A 33 -1.48 7.69 11.09
N GLN A 34 -1.68 6.65 11.90
CA GLN A 34 -0.77 5.50 12.00
C GLN A 34 -1.24 4.40 11.06
N GLY A 35 -1.23 4.67 9.75
CA GLY A 35 -1.69 3.70 8.74
C GLY A 35 -0.90 2.38 8.73
N ASP A 36 0.28 2.37 9.33
CA ASP A 36 1.17 1.21 9.50
C ASP A 36 0.97 0.45 10.83
N ALA A 37 0.15 0.97 11.75
CA ALA A 37 0.03 0.40 13.08
C ALA A 37 -0.83 -0.88 13.14
N GLY A 38 -0.29 -1.89 13.82
CA GLY A 38 -1.00 -3.10 14.20
C GLY A 38 -1.27 -4.08 13.06
N ARG A 39 -1.83 -5.24 13.43
CA ARG A 39 -2.03 -6.37 12.50
C ARG A 39 -2.93 -6.04 11.32
N LEU A 40 -3.91 -5.17 11.54
CA LEU A 40 -4.88 -4.78 10.52
C LEU A 40 -4.26 -3.89 9.44
N GLY A 41 -3.44 -2.90 9.82
CA GLY A 41 -2.72 -2.04 8.85
C GLY A 41 -1.81 -2.87 7.94
N THR A 42 -1.03 -3.79 8.52
CA THR A 42 -0.18 -4.72 7.75
C THR A 42 -0.98 -5.64 6.84
N GLN A 43 -2.09 -6.20 7.31
CA GLN A 43 -2.95 -7.06 6.47
C GLN A 43 -3.57 -6.29 5.29
N ILE A 44 -4.05 -5.06 5.54
CA ILE A 44 -4.59 -4.20 4.47
C ILE A 44 -3.49 -3.86 3.47
N HIS A 45 -2.29 -3.52 3.93
CA HIS A 45 -1.16 -3.23 3.05
C HIS A 45 -0.82 -4.40 2.12
N HIS A 46 -0.73 -5.62 2.64
CA HIS A 46 -0.48 -6.81 1.80
C HIS A 46 -1.61 -7.12 0.82
N LYS A 47 -2.87 -6.91 1.22
CA LYS A 47 -4.02 -7.05 0.32
C LYS A 47 -3.96 -6.03 -0.81
N MET A 48 -3.58 -4.79 -0.51
CA MET A 48 -3.37 -3.74 -1.50
C MET A 48 -2.22 -4.10 -2.45
N THR A 49 -1.08 -4.59 -1.93
CA THR A 49 0.02 -5.09 -2.77
C THR A 49 -0.42 -6.19 -3.71
N THR A 50 -1.14 -7.19 -3.18
CA THR A 50 -1.63 -8.32 -3.98
C THR A 50 -2.61 -7.86 -5.05
N PHE A 51 -3.51 -6.95 -4.67
CA PHE A 51 -4.43 -6.32 -5.62
C PHE A 51 -3.66 -5.62 -6.74
N LEU A 52 -2.70 -4.75 -6.44
CA LEU A 52 -1.92 -4.04 -7.46
C LEU A 52 -1.16 -5.01 -8.36
N ALA A 53 -0.51 -6.03 -7.79
CA ALA A 53 0.25 -7.02 -8.55
C ALA A 53 -0.60 -7.75 -9.60
N VAL A 54 -1.89 -7.96 -9.32
CA VAL A 54 -2.83 -8.66 -10.22
C VAL A 54 -3.62 -7.68 -11.10
N ALA A 55 -4.17 -6.62 -10.51
CA ALA A 55 -5.03 -5.66 -11.17
C ALA A 55 -4.27 -4.85 -12.23
N THR A 56 -3.02 -4.47 -11.96
CA THR A 56 -2.22 -3.68 -12.90
C THR A 56 -2.03 -4.39 -14.24
N PRO A 57 -1.45 -5.61 -14.33
CA PRO A 57 -1.30 -6.27 -15.62
C PRO A 57 -2.63 -6.55 -16.31
N ILE A 58 -3.68 -6.93 -15.55
CA ILE A 58 -5.02 -7.15 -16.12
C ILE A 58 -5.55 -5.87 -16.77
N TYR A 59 -5.43 -4.73 -16.09
CA TYR A 59 -5.93 -3.45 -16.58
C TYR A 59 -5.24 -2.98 -17.86
N PHE A 60 -3.92 -3.17 -17.94
CA PHE A 60 -3.16 -2.75 -19.12
C PHE A 60 -3.26 -3.73 -20.30
N LEU A 61 -3.46 -5.02 -20.04
CA LEU A 61 -3.61 -6.04 -21.07
C LEU A 61 -5.06 -6.25 -21.52
N ALA A 62 -6.05 -5.74 -20.79
CA ALA A 62 -7.44 -5.80 -21.21
C ALA A 62 -7.64 -5.08 -22.55
N PRO A 63 -8.48 -5.59 -23.47
CA PRO A 63 -8.84 -4.90 -24.69
C PRO A 63 -9.44 -3.52 -24.41
N ASP A 64 -9.21 -2.56 -25.31
CA ASP A 64 -9.66 -1.18 -25.13
C ASP A 64 -11.18 -1.08 -24.96
N ASP A 65 -11.96 -1.96 -25.60
CA ASP A 65 -13.42 -2.08 -25.44
C ASP A 65 -13.90 -2.25 -23.99
N PHE A 66 -13.09 -2.89 -23.13
CA PHE A 66 -13.41 -3.10 -21.71
C PHE A 66 -12.87 -1.99 -20.80
N SER A 67 -11.86 -1.27 -21.26
CA SER A 67 -11.17 -0.22 -20.50
C SER A 67 -11.50 1.19 -20.94
N ASP A 68 -12.33 1.36 -21.97
CA ASP A 68 -12.80 2.66 -22.43
C ASP A 68 -14.13 3.06 -21.77
N GLY A 69 -14.37 4.37 -21.71
CA GLY A 69 -15.58 4.93 -21.14
C GLY A 69 -15.69 4.77 -19.61
N MET A 70 -16.91 4.59 -19.10
CA MET A 70 -17.22 4.66 -17.67
C MET A 70 -16.59 3.51 -16.86
N MET A 71 -16.52 2.31 -17.41
CA MET A 71 -15.94 1.15 -16.73
C MET A 71 -14.44 1.31 -16.52
N GLY A 72 -13.72 1.79 -17.55
CA GLY A 72 -12.31 2.16 -17.47
C GLY A 72 -12.03 3.22 -16.41
N LYS A 73 -12.85 4.28 -16.37
CA LYS A 73 -12.72 5.34 -15.36
C LYS A 73 -13.00 4.84 -13.95
N ALA A 74 -14.00 3.99 -13.76
CA ALA A 74 -14.30 3.38 -12.47
C ALA A 74 -13.15 2.48 -11.98
N PHE A 75 -12.67 1.58 -12.84
CA PHE A 75 -11.54 0.72 -12.51
C PHE A 75 -10.25 1.52 -12.27
N GLY A 76 -9.97 2.49 -13.13
CA GLY A 76 -8.85 3.43 -12.97
C GLY A 76 -8.92 4.19 -11.65
N SER A 77 -10.12 4.59 -11.20
CA SER A 77 -10.31 5.25 -9.90
C SER A 77 -10.02 4.32 -8.73
N VAL A 78 -10.44 3.05 -8.80
CA VAL A 78 -10.10 2.04 -7.78
C VAL A 78 -8.60 1.78 -7.75
N LEU A 79 -7.95 1.69 -8.92
CA LEU A 79 -6.51 1.52 -9.04
C LEU A 79 -5.77 2.70 -8.38
N VAL A 80 -6.19 3.93 -8.70
CA VAL A 80 -5.62 5.15 -8.12
C VAL A 80 -5.79 5.21 -6.60
N LEU A 81 -6.98 4.87 -6.10
CA LEU A 81 -7.23 4.82 -4.67
C LEU A 81 -6.28 3.83 -3.99
N ASN A 82 -6.11 2.65 -4.59
CA ASN A 82 -5.21 1.63 -4.07
C ASN A 82 -3.74 2.08 -4.12
N ILE A 83 -3.27 2.66 -5.23
CA ILE A 83 -1.91 3.20 -5.36
C ILE A 83 -1.63 4.24 -4.26
N SER A 84 -2.52 5.21 -4.08
CA SER A 84 -2.34 6.28 -3.10
C SER A 84 -2.37 5.76 -1.67
N ALA A 85 -3.32 4.87 -1.34
CA ALA A 85 -3.42 4.27 -0.02
C ALA A 85 -2.23 3.36 0.29
N HIS A 86 -1.80 2.53 -0.67
CA HIS A 86 -0.63 1.66 -0.55
C HIS A 86 0.64 2.49 -0.29
N SER A 87 0.82 3.57 -1.07
CA SER A 87 1.95 4.48 -0.93
C SER A 87 1.96 5.23 0.40
N TRP A 88 0.80 5.69 0.87
CA TRP A 88 0.68 6.35 2.17
C TRP A 88 1.06 5.41 3.33
N ILE A 89 0.59 4.16 3.33
CA ILE A 89 0.99 3.18 4.35
C ILE A 89 2.49 2.84 4.24
N GLY A 90 3.00 2.67 3.02
CA GLY A 90 4.42 2.42 2.77
C GLY A 90 5.32 3.54 3.32
N LEU A 91 4.95 4.80 3.10
CA LEU A 91 5.66 5.95 3.65
C LEU A 91 5.60 6.01 5.17
N ASN A 92 4.52 5.54 5.80
CA ASN A 92 4.45 5.43 7.25
C ASN A 92 5.43 4.38 7.79
N TYR A 93 5.63 3.24 7.12
CA TYR A 93 6.68 2.27 7.48
C TYR A 93 8.08 2.88 7.37
N VAL A 94 8.35 3.64 6.30
CA VAL A 94 9.62 4.37 6.17
C VAL A 94 9.78 5.40 7.29
N ALA A 95 8.72 6.14 7.63
CA ALA A 95 8.75 7.10 8.71
C ALA A 95 9.05 6.42 10.06
N THR A 96 8.44 5.27 10.34
CA THR A 96 8.68 4.53 11.59
C THR A 96 10.09 3.94 11.68
N ASP A 97 10.68 3.53 10.57
CA ASP A 97 12.04 2.97 10.54
C ASP A 97 13.14 4.03 10.70
N TYR A 98 12.93 5.26 10.22
CA TYR A 98 14.00 6.27 10.11
C TYR A 98 13.81 7.52 10.96
N VAL A 99 12.58 8.02 11.16
CA VAL A 99 12.36 9.27 11.89
C VAL A 99 12.81 9.20 13.36
N PRO A 100 12.56 8.11 14.13
CA PRO A 100 12.99 8.03 15.53
C PRO A 100 14.51 8.04 15.71
N LYS A 101 15.27 7.66 14.67
CA LYS A 101 16.74 7.68 14.68
C LYS A 101 17.29 9.11 14.63
N ILE A 102 16.53 10.05 14.08
CA ILE A 102 16.86 11.47 14.02
C ILE A 102 16.25 12.20 15.22
N SER A 103 14.93 12.08 15.39
CA SER A 103 14.21 12.64 16.52
C SER A 103 12.83 12.00 16.67
N LYS A 104 12.52 11.56 17.89
CA LYS A 104 11.20 10.98 18.22
C LYS A 104 10.07 12.01 18.13
N SER A 105 10.35 13.29 18.37
CA SER A 105 9.32 14.35 18.31
C SER A 105 8.82 14.62 16.90
N LEU A 106 9.63 14.29 15.88
CA LEU A 106 9.28 14.49 14.48
C LEU A 106 8.33 13.42 13.91
N MET A 107 8.01 12.37 14.68
CA MET A 107 7.14 11.29 14.23
C MET A 107 5.74 11.78 13.85
N GLY A 108 5.13 12.62 14.69
CA GLY A 108 3.81 13.21 14.43
C GLY A 108 3.80 14.04 13.13
N PRO A 109 4.66 15.05 13.01
CA PRO A 109 4.81 15.84 11.79
C PRO A 109 5.08 15.00 10.53
N ALA A 110 5.94 13.98 10.60
CA ALA A 110 6.24 13.11 9.46
C ALA A 110 4.99 12.35 8.97
N ARG A 111 4.16 11.84 9.89
CA ARG A 111 2.90 11.15 9.55
C ARG A 111 1.87 12.11 8.93
N VAL A 112 1.79 13.35 9.43
CA VAL A 112 0.94 14.39 8.85
C VAL A 112 1.39 14.75 7.44
N ALA A 113 2.69 14.94 7.22
CA ALA A 113 3.24 15.21 5.90
C ALA A 113 2.97 14.05 4.93
N SER A 114 3.19 12.80 5.37
CA SER A 114 2.88 11.61 4.59
C SER A 114 1.40 11.52 4.20
N ALA A 115 0.49 11.80 5.13
CA ALA A 115 -0.94 11.84 4.84
C ALA A 115 -1.30 12.96 3.85
N GLY A 116 -0.70 14.14 4.00
CA GLY A 116 -0.88 15.26 3.06
C GLY A 116 -0.46 14.90 1.65
N ILE A 117 0.73 14.29 1.50
CA ILE A 117 1.22 13.81 0.20
C ILE A 117 0.26 12.75 -0.37
N GLY A 118 -0.17 11.78 0.44
CA GLY A 118 -1.12 10.75 0.00
C GLY A 118 -2.44 11.31 -0.54
N ILE A 119 -2.98 12.35 0.12
CA ILE A 119 -4.20 13.05 -0.34
C ILE A 119 -3.93 13.79 -1.65
N ILE A 120 -2.83 14.53 -1.75
CA ILE A 120 -2.45 15.25 -2.99
C ILE A 120 -2.30 14.27 -4.15
N THR A 121 -1.64 13.13 -3.93
CA THR A 121 -1.49 12.07 -4.94
C THR A 121 -2.84 11.49 -5.35
N LEU A 122 -3.73 11.21 -4.39
CA LEU A 122 -5.09 10.73 -4.68
C LEU A 122 -5.88 11.72 -5.54
N LEU A 123 -5.81 13.02 -5.24
CA LEU A 123 -6.50 14.05 -6.01
C LEU A 123 -5.89 14.22 -7.41
N GLY A 124 -4.56 14.27 -7.51
CA GLY A 124 -3.87 14.43 -8.79
C GLY A 124 -4.13 13.25 -9.73
N LEU A 125 -3.94 12.03 -9.25
CA LEU A 125 -4.23 10.83 -10.02
C LEU A 125 -5.73 10.63 -10.25
N GLY A 126 -6.58 11.00 -9.29
CA GLY A 126 -8.03 10.90 -9.42
C GLY A 126 -8.56 11.82 -10.51
N LYS A 127 -8.01 13.03 -10.64
CA LYS A 127 -8.29 13.93 -11.76
C LYS A 127 -7.95 13.28 -13.09
N ILE A 128 -6.78 12.64 -13.21
CA ILE A 128 -6.37 11.94 -14.43
C ILE A 128 -7.33 10.78 -14.74
N ALA A 129 -7.68 9.98 -13.73
CA ALA A 129 -8.58 8.84 -13.90
C ALA A 129 -9.99 9.24 -14.38
N LEU A 130 -10.51 10.38 -13.92
CA LEU A 130 -11.89 10.82 -14.21
C LEU A 130 -12.00 11.72 -15.45
N VAL A 131 -11.05 12.64 -15.63
CA VAL A 131 -11.12 13.70 -16.64
C VAL A 131 -10.24 13.40 -17.85
N GLY A 132 -9.12 12.70 -17.67
CA GLY A 132 -8.20 12.39 -18.76
C GLY A 132 -8.84 11.51 -19.84
N GLU A 133 -8.49 11.76 -21.09
CA GLU A 133 -8.87 10.92 -22.23
C GLU A 133 -8.27 9.52 -22.06
N GLY A 134 -9.11 8.49 -22.11
CA GLY A 134 -8.73 7.10 -21.79
C GLY A 134 -8.29 6.86 -20.34
N GLY A 135 -8.46 7.84 -19.44
CA GLY A 135 -8.11 7.76 -18.03
C GLY A 135 -6.62 7.44 -17.78
N ILE A 136 -6.35 6.66 -16.72
CA ILE A 136 -4.98 6.22 -16.36
C ILE A 136 -4.33 5.43 -17.50
N LYS A 137 -5.09 4.54 -18.16
CA LYS A 137 -4.58 3.66 -19.21
C LYS A 137 -4.23 4.45 -20.46
N GLY A 138 -5.13 5.32 -20.89
CA GLY A 138 -4.92 6.23 -22.03
C GLY A 138 -3.73 7.15 -21.82
N THR A 139 -3.58 7.73 -20.62
CA THR A 139 -2.42 8.57 -20.28
C THR A 139 -1.11 7.80 -20.41
N LEU A 140 -1.05 6.56 -19.92
CA LEU A 140 0.16 5.73 -20.04
C LEU A 140 0.41 5.26 -21.47
N LYS A 141 -0.65 4.94 -22.22
CA LYS A 141 -0.56 4.57 -23.64
C LYS A 141 -0.03 5.75 -24.46
N ALA A 142 -0.54 6.97 -24.23
CA ALA A 142 -0.09 8.19 -24.87
C ALA A 142 1.37 8.53 -24.51
N LEU A 143 1.81 8.24 -23.29
CA LEU A 143 3.20 8.39 -22.90
C LEU A 143 4.13 7.39 -23.62
N TRP A 144 3.66 6.16 -23.84
CA TRP A 144 4.46 5.07 -24.41
C TRP A 144 4.41 4.97 -25.94
N THR A 145 3.40 5.59 -26.56
CA THR A 145 3.23 5.60 -28.02
C THR A 145 3.91 6.84 -28.59
N PRO A 146 4.91 6.68 -29.47
CA PRO A 146 5.57 7.83 -30.08
C PRO A 146 4.56 8.64 -30.90
N LYS A 147 4.61 9.98 -30.76
CA LYS A 147 3.81 10.89 -31.57
C LYS A 147 4.16 10.74 -33.05
N THR A 148 3.13 10.64 -33.87
CA THR A 148 3.27 10.65 -35.34
C THR A 148 3.71 12.04 -35.80
N GLU A 149 4.41 12.17 -36.94
CA GLU A 149 4.91 13.48 -37.43
C GLU A 149 3.77 14.52 -37.59
N GLU A 150 2.56 14.09 -37.98
CA GLU A 150 1.37 14.93 -38.08
C GLU A 150 0.88 15.52 -36.72
N GLU A 151 1.15 14.84 -35.61
CA GLU A 151 0.82 15.31 -34.26
C GLU A 151 1.92 16.23 -33.69
N LYS A 152 3.14 16.20 -34.26
CA LYS A 152 4.24 17.07 -33.85
C LYS A 152 4.10 18.48 -34.43
N GLU A 153 3.51 18.62 -35.62
CA GLU A 153 3.28 19.91 -36.26
C GLU A 153 2.07 20.67 -35.70
N SER A 154 1.18 19.99 -34.96
CA SER A 154 -0.05 20.55 -34.39
C SER A 154 0.01 20.82 -32.87
N SER A 155 1.14 20.53 -32.22
CA SER A 155 1.42 20.83 -30.79
C SER A 155 2.21 22.13 -30.62
#